data_AF-A0AAX3JC26-F1
#
_entry.id   AF-A0AAX3JC26-F1
#
_cell.length_a   1.000
_cell.length_b   1.000
_cell.length_c   1.000
_cell.angle_alpha   90.00
_cell.angle_beta   90.00
_cell.angle_gamma   90.00
#
_symmetry.space_group_name_H-M   'P 1'
#
loop_
_entity.id
_entity.type
_entity.pdbx_description
1 polymer ?
#
loop_
_entity_poly.entity_id
_entity_poly.type
_entity_poly.pdbx_seq_one_letter_code
_entity_poly.pdbx_strand_id
1 'polypeptide(L)' 'MVNRPSQQPVVVQNNVRELRLAAGLSQQSAAERFDLSLRVWQTKEAAVNPTLLSQGEYELLLLLAGRHPHFCLAPHSKK' A
#
# COMPACT_ATOMS: atom_id res chain seq x y z
N MET A 1 -6.54 9.42 -27.57
CA MET A 1 -6.93 9.56 -26.16
C MET A 1 -5.71 10.06 -25.39
N VAL A 2 -5.73 11.29 -24.89
CA VAL A 2 -4.59 11.85 -24.16
C VAL A 2 -4.57 11.22 -22.77
N ASN A 3 -3.65 10.30 -22.53
CA ASN A 3 -3.41 9.74 -21.20
C ASN A 3 -2.71 10.83 -20.37
N ARG A 4 -3.49 11.75 -19.79
CA ARG A 4 -2.97 12.69 -18.80
C ARG A 4 -2.80 11.89 -17.51
N PRO A 5 -1.57 11.63 -17.04
CA PRO A 5 -1.43 11.13 -15.69
C PRO A 5 -1.96 12.22 -14.77
N SER A 6 -3.01 11.92 -14.02
CA SER A 6 -3.40 12.71 -12.86
C SER A 6 -2.25 12.63 -11.86
N GLN A 7 -1.29 13.55 -11.97
CA GLN A 7 -0.04 13.61 -11.21
C GLN A 7 -0.25 14.07 -9.75
N GLN A 8 -1.40 13.79 -9.15
CA GLN A 8 -1.62 14.11 -7.76
C GLN A 8 -1.29 12.87 -6.92
N PRO A 9 -0.30 12.96 -6.01
CA PRO A 9 -0.01 11.88 -5.09
C PRO A 9 -1.25 11.55 -4.27
N VAL A 10 -1.52 10.26 -4.05
CA VAL A 10 -2.67 9.83 -3.25
C VAL A 10 -2.46 10.28 -1.81
N VAL A 11 -3.42 10.97 -1.21
CA VAL A 11 -3.30 11.42 0.19
C VAL A 11 -3.14 10.19 1.09
N VAL A 12 -2.03 10.13 1.82
CA VAL A 12 -1.75 9.06 2.78
C VAL A 12 -2.77 9.11 3.92
N GLN A 13 -3.40 7.98 4.20
CA GLN A 13 -4.38 7.82 5.27
C GLN A 13 -3.92 6.79 6.29
N ASN A 14 -4.53 6.84 7.48
CA ASN A 14 -4.31 5.88 8.55
C ASN A 14 -5.28 4.68 8.46
N ASN A 15 -5.28 3.99 7.32
CA ASN A 15 -6.12 2.83 7.04
C ASN A 15 -5.28 1.59 6.67
N VAL A 16 -4.01 1.57 7.08
CA VAL A 16 -3.01 0.53 6.74
C VAL A 16 -3.53 -0.89 7.02
N ARG A 17 -4.17 -1.10 8.17
CA ARG A 17 -4.73 -2.41 8.54
C ARG A 17 -5.80 -2.87 7.57
N GLU A 18 -6.70 -1.98 7.16
CA GLU A 18 -7.78 -2.32 6.24
C GLU A 18 -7.23 -2.64 4.85
N LEU A 19 -6.29 -1.83 4.36
CA LEU A 19 -5.64 -2.05 3.07
C LEU A 19 -4.84 -3.36 3.05
N ARG A 20 -4.15 -3.71 4.15
CA ARG A 20 -3.46 -4.99 4.27
C ARG A 20 -4.41 -6.18 4.12
N LEU A 21 -5.55 -6.12 4.82
CA LEU A 21 -6.55 -7.18 4.74
C LEU A 21 -7.16 -7.27 3.33
N ALA A 22 -7.42 -6.14 2.69
CA ALA A 22 -7.89 -6.09 1.30
C ALA A 22 -6.85 -6.64 0.31
N ALA A 23 -5.55 -6.46 0.58
CA ALA A 23 -4.46 -7.06 -0.17
C ALA A 23 -4.26 -8.57 0.11
N GLY A 24 -5.03 -9.17 1.03
CA GLY A 24 -4.91 -10.58 1.40
C GLY A 24 -3.62 -10.92 2.15
N LEU A 25 -2.95 -9.93 2.74
CA LEU A 25 -1.65 -10.12 3.40
C LEU A 25 -1.81 -10.37 4.91
N SER A 26 -1.03 -11.32 5.44
CA SER A 26 -0.78 -11.39 6.88
C SER A 26 0.14 -10.24 7.33
N GLN A 27 0.22 -9.94 8.63
CA GLN A 27 1.15 -8.90 9.11
C GLN A 27 2.61 -9.25 8.79
N GLN A 28 2.98 -10.54 8.85
CA GLN A 28 4.33 -10.99 8.54
C GLN A 28 4.62 -10.87 7.05
N SER A 29 3.71 -11.33 6.19
CA SER A 29 3.87 -11.21 4.73
C SER A 29 3.89 -9.76 4.27
N ALA A 30 3.15 -8.87 4.95
CA ALA A 30 3.23 -7.44 4.69
C ALA A 30 4.57 -6.87 5.13
N ALA A 31 5.05 -7.17 6.34
CA ALA A 31 6.36 -6.73 6.79
C ALA A 31 7.48 -7.15 5.81
N GLU A 32 7.47 -8.41 5.35
CA GLU A 32 8.38 -8.92 4.33
C GLU A 32 8.25 -8.18 3.00
N ARG A 33 7.01 -7.94 2.54
CA ARG A 33 6.74 -7.25 1.25
C ARG A 33 7.26 -5.82 1.21
N PHE A 34 7.37 -5.18 2.37
CA PHE A 34 7.83 -3.80 2.53
C PHE A 34 9.25 -3.71 3.07
N ASP A 35 9.97 -4.85 3.20
CA ASP A 35 11.32 -4.92 3.76
C ASP A 35 11.43 -4.30 5.18
N LEU A 36 10.39 -4.50 5.99
CA LEU A 36 10.28 -4.02 7.37
C LEU A 36 10.30 -5.18 8.36
N SER A 37 10.69 -4.89 9.61
CA SER A 37 10.44 -5.84 10.70
C SER A 37 8.94 -5.88 11.04
N LEU A 38 8.46 -7.03 11.53
CA LEU A 38 7.07 -7.19 11.98
C LEU A 38 6.67 -6.11 13.00
N ARG A 39 7.60 -5.73 13.89
CA ARG A 39 7.34 -4.70 14.90
C ARG A 39 7.10 -3.33 14.26
N VAL A 40 7.90 -2.95 13.26
CA VAL A 40 7.73 -1.69 12.53
C VAL A 40 6.43 -1.69 11.72
N TRP A 41 6.04 -2.83 11.15
CA TRP A 41 4.74 -2.96 10.50
C TRP A 41 3.58 -2.74 11.50
N GLN A 42 3.64 -3.39 12.66
CA GLN A 42 2.63 -3.26 13.70
C GLN A 42 2.48 -1.83 14.22
N THR A 43 3.57 -1.05 14.31
CA THR A 43 3.50 0.37 14.68
C THR A 43 2.86 1.23 13.59
N LYS A 44 2.99 0.85 12.32
CA LYS A 44 2.29 1.52 11.20
C LYS A 44 0.77 1.22 11.21
N GLU A 45 0.35 0.08 11.75
CA GLU A 45 -1.07 -0.29 11.93
C GLU A 45 -1.67 0.12 13.28
N ALA A 46 -0.88 0.70 14.19
CA ALA A 46 -1.33 0.98 15.55
C ALA A 46 -2.45 2.03 15.57
N ALA A 47 -3.48 1.81 16.39
CA ALA A 47 -4.57 2.77 16.56
C ALA A 47 -4.11 4.06 17.27
N VAL A 48 -3.02 4.00 18.04
CA VAL A 48 -2.47 5.10 18.84
C VAL A 48 -1.09 5.46 18.30
N ASN A 49 -0.92 6.71 17.87
CA ASN A 49 0.31 7.26 17.27
C ASN A 49 0.92 6.38 16.15
N PRO A 50 0.15 6.05 15.09
CA PRO A 50 0.69 5.28 13.99
C PRO A 50 1.78 6.07 13.29
N THR A 51 2.89 5.38 13.00
CA THR A 51 3.86 5.89 12.04
C THR A 51 3.25 5.77 10.65
N LEU A 52 3.13 6.87 9.92
CA LEU A 52 2.58 6.82 8.57
C LEU A 52 3.48 6.00 7.64
N LEU A 53 2.85 5.38 6.63
CA LEU A 53 3.58 4.89 5.47
C LEU A 53 4.16 6.08 4.71
N SER A 54 5.32 5.89 4.09
CA SER A 54 5.77 6.85 3.07
C SER A 54 4.80 6.84 1.90
N GLN A 55 4.84 7.89 1.07
CA GLN A 55 3.97 8.01 -0.10
C GLN A 55 4.02 6.75 -0.99
N GLY A 56 5.22 6.29 -1.33
CA GLY A 56 5.40 5.11 -2.19
C GLY A 56 4.96 3.81 -1.52
N GLU A 57 5.18 3.67 -0.21
CA GLU A 57 4.69 2.51 0.54
C GLU A 57 3.15 2.47 0.54
N TYR A 58 2.50 3.62 0.74
CA TYR A 58 1.05 3.72 0.75
C TYR A 58 0.45 3.42 -0.63
N GLU A 59 1.01 3.98 -1.69
CA GLU A 59 0.57 3.73 -3.06
C GLU A 59 0.77 2.27 -3.47
N LEU A 60 1.89 1.64 -3.06
CA LEU A 60 2.11 0.21 -3.27
C LEU A 60 1.07 -0.64 -2.51
N LEU A 61 0.75 -0.29 -1.26
CA LEU A 61 -0.25 -1.03 -0.49
C LEU A 61 -1.65 -0.89 -1.11
N LEU A 62 -2.00 0.30 -1.61
CA LEU A 62 -3.23 0.53 -2.37
C LEU A 62 -3.29 -0.30 -3.65
N LEU A 63 -2.17 -0.42 -4.37
CA LEU A 63 -2.07 -1.24 -5.58
C LEU A 63 -2.28 -2.72 -5.27
N LEU A 64 -1.62 -3.22 -4.22
CA LEU A 64 -1.80 -4.61 -3.76
C LEU A 64 -3.23 -4.88 -3.27
N ALA A 65 -3.86 -3.89 -2.65
CA ALA A 65 -5.26 -3.95 -2.21
C ALA A 65 -6.27 -3.78 -3.36
N GLY A 66 -5.82 -3.46 -4.58
CA GLY A 66 -6.71 -3.14 -5.71
C GLY A 66 -7.55 -1.88 -5.52
N ARG A 67 -7.13 -0.97 -4.64
CA ARG A 67 -7.85 0.25 -4.25
C ARG A 67 -7.19 1.54 -4.73
N HIS A 68 -6.10 1.44 -5.49
CA HIS A 68 -5.40 2.62 -5.97
C HIS A 68 -6.28 3.39 -6.98
N PRO A 69 -6.52 4.71 -6.78
CA PRO A 69 -7.50 5.47 -7.57
C PRO A 69 -7.10 5.67 -9.04
N HIS A 70 -5.80 5.57 -9.35
CA HIS A 70 -5.26 5.89 -10.68
C HIS A 70 -4.58 4.73 -11.39
N PHE A 71 -4.28 3.64 -10.70
CA PHE A 71 -3.41 2.57 -11.21
C PHE A 71 -3.94 1.22 -10.75
N CYS A 72 -3.72 0.18 -11.54
CA CYS A 72 -4.04 -1.20 -11.17
C CYS A 72 -2.86 -2.10 -11.52
N LEU A 73 -2.64 -3.14 -10.73
CA LEU A 73 -1.65 -4.17 -11.06
C LEU A 73 -2.18 -5.04 -12.20
N ALA A 74 -1.36 -5.23 -13.23
CA ALA A 74 -1.63 -6.13 -14.33
C ALA A 74 -0.54 -7.21 -14.39
N PRO A 75 -0.88 -8.46 -14.77
CA PRO A 75 0.11 -9.49 -15.01
C PRO A 75 1.13 -9.00 -16.04
N HIS A 76 2.41 -9.11 -15.70
CA HIS A 76 3.47 -8.81 -16.66
C HIS A 76 3.55 -9.95 -17.68
N SER A 77 2.89 -9.78 -18.83
CA SER A 77 3.01 -10.71 -19.95
C SER A 77 4.41 -10.59 -20.56
N LYS A 78 5.39 -11.37 -20.05
CA LYS A 78 6.59 -11.65 -20.83
C LYS A 78 6.15 -12.46 -22.06
N LYS A 79 6.25 -11.84 -23.24
CA LYS A 79 6.31 -12.58 -24.51
C LYS A 79 7.67 -13.25 -24.63
#